data_AF-A0AAD3CU63-F1
#
_entry.id   AF-A0AAD3CU63-F1
#
_cell.length_a   1.000
_cell.length_b   1.000
_cell.length_c   1.000
_cell.angle_alpha   90.00
_cell.angle_beta   90.00
_cell.angle_gamma   90.00
#
_symmetry.space_group_name_H-M   'P 1'
#
loop_
_entity.id
_entity.type
_entity.pdbx_description
1 polymer ?
#
loop_
_entity_poly.entity_id
_entity_poly.type
_entity_poly.pdbx_seq_one_letter_code
_entity_poly.pdbx_strand_id
1 'polypeptide(L)'
;MSRTQWASYSESRHNEVDVDVDKFRHVPLAPKTSDPEALKFDKASEIFLTGLRNARNGNLKTACEQIATAFLLDERSIKFAPILPPSASKEMEFLMLDAMLLYKLSEVAEQDYSNGSDVFNLMGGFLFGHKEGGQETIAETMQSIENLIGWLEKKPWIEHPDSGILGGYLTRARLYYLRSSLQMTMGNIKKAVKDLSSSLKCDPCYTKAREGRASLWSSYNLKSDAVIHREYLRVMKESHPDDRSLEIIYARLAVTTLRDPTLGTLAEAKEYYKKSIQASLRHREIYGKKQNTDEAISLLKAEFQKLKKDPSATKMREDLDKLAANKTENGESILKAMDVPLGDKKHLCLKCGKKEQEDGSKLMKCSRCKSVSYCSRQCQAKDWKEHKTYCEMTATKP
;
A
#
# COMPACT_ATOMS: atom_id res chain seq x y z
N MET A 1 15.68 -10.13 22.03
CA MET A 1 15.54 -11.44 22.75
C MET A 1 16.92 -12.00 23.08
N SER A 2 17.10 -12.54 24.29
CA SER A 2 18.35 -13.19 24.70
C SER A 2 18.50 -14.62 24.14
N ARG A 3 19.72 -15.14 24.09
CA ARG A 3 20.04 -16.52 23.67
C ARG A 3 19.26 -17.60 24.45
N THR A 4 18.95 -17.34 25.72
CA THR A 4 18.17 -18.22 26.60
C THR A 4 16.67 -18.19 26.31
N GLN A 5 16.11 -17.04 25.96
CA GLN A 5 14.72 -16.94 25.50
C GLN A 5 14.52 -17.68 24.16
N TRP A 6 15.56 -17.75 23.32
CA TRP A 6 15.56 -18.50 22.06
C TRP A 6 15.55 -20.02 22.23
N ALA A 7 16.39 -20.58 23.12
CA ALA A 7 16.48 -22.02 23.35
C ALA A 7 15.13 -22.61 23.83
N SER A 8 14.45 -21.90 24.73
CA SER A 8 13.13 -22.29 25.22
C SER A 8 12.04 -22.20 24.12
N TYR A 9 12.13 -21.22 23.22
CA TYR A 9 11.22 -21.11 22.08
C TYR A 9 11.41 -22.27 21.07
N SER A 10 12.66 -22.68 20.81
CA SER A 10 12.97 -23.74 19.84
C SER A 10 12.50 -25.13 20.24
N GLU A 11 12.48 -25.46 21.53
CA GLU A 11 12.05 -26.77 22.00
C GLU A 11 10.54 -26.98 21.85
N SER A 12 9.75 -25.90 21.90
CA SER A 12 8.28 -25.94 21.97
C SER A 12 7.55 -26.22 20.65
N ARG A 13 8.22 -26.16 19.49
CA ARG A 13 7.58 -26.31 18.17
C ARG A 13 8.39 -27.18 17.20
N HIS A 14 8.46 -28.46 17.51
CA HIS A 14 8.85 -29.52 16.56
C HIS A 14 7.66 -29.91 15.65
N ASN A 15 6.97 -28.95 15.06
CA ASN A 15 5.88 -29.29 14.12
C ASN A 15 6.45 -29.36 12.71
N GLU A 16 6.33 -30.55 12.13
CA GLU A 16 6.72 -31.00 10.79
C GLU A 16 6.55 -29.89 9.74
N VAL A 17 7.67 -29.27 9.37
CA VAL A 17 7.74 -28.48 8.14
C VAL A 17 7.79 -29.48 7.00
N ASP A 18 6.84 -29.36 6.08
CA ASP A 18 6.80 -30.13 4.83
C ASP A 18 8.19 -30.10 4.16
N VAL A 19 8.78 -31.28 3.97
CA VAL A 19 10.19 -31.47 3.57
C VAL A 19 10.38 -31.31 2.06
N ASP A 20 9.32 -30.95 1.33
CA ASP A 20 9.37 -30.73 -0.11
C ASP A 20 10.17 -29.47 -0.47
N VAL A 21 11.47 -29.67 -0.73
CA VAL A 21 12.47 -28.67 -1.12
C VAL A 21 12.00 -27.85 -2.34
N ASP A 22 11.25 -28.45 -3.25
CA ASP A 22 10.83 -27.78 -4.48
C ASP A 22 9.84 -26.65 -4.22
N LYS A 23 9.05 -26.72 -3.15
CA LYS A 23 8.18 -25.60 -2.71
C LYS A 23 8.98 -24.38 -2.26
N PHE A 24 10.24 -24.57 -1.86
CA PHE A 24 11.13 -23.52 -1.41
C PHE A 24 12.07 -23.02 -2.49
N ARG A 25 12.10 -23.62 -3.68
CA ARG A 25 12.86 -23.06 -4.81
C ARG A 25 12.20 -21.78 -5.31
N HIS A 26 13.02 -20.82 -5.73
CA HIS A 26 12.49 -19.65 -6.45
C HIS A 26 12.14 -20.08 -7.87
N VAL A 27 10.93 -19.76 -8.31
CA VAL A 27 10.48 -19.97 -9.68
C VAL A 27 10.48 -18.59 -10.36
N PRO A 28 11.36 -18.36 -11.36
CA PRO A 28 11.43 -17.08 -12.05
C PRO A 28 10.10 -16.67 -12.68
N LEU A 29 9.74 -15.40 -12.51
CA LEU A 29 8.57 -14.78 -13.10
C LEU A 29 8.85 -14.12 -14.45
N ALA A 30 10.11 -13.82 -14.77
CA ALA A 30 10.54 -13.22 -16.03
C ALA A 30 10.00 -13.94 -17.29
N PRO A 31 9.91 -15.29 -17.34
CA PRO A 31 9.29 -15.98 -18.48
C PRO A 31 7.77 -15.74 -18.62
N LYS A 32 7.11 -15.28 -17.56
CA LYS A 32 5.66 -15.09 -17.49
C LYS A 32 5.22 -13.64 -17.67
N THR A 33 6.08 -12.67 -17.32
CA THR A 33 5.73 -11.25 -17.32
C THR A 33 6.96 -10.34 -17.45
N SER A 34 6.76 -9.16 -18.03
CA SER A 34 7.71 -8.05 -18.07
C SER A 34 7.50 -7.02 -16.96
N ASP A 35 6.60 -7.29 -16.01
CA ASP A 35 6.32 -6.38 -14.89
C ASP A 35 7.59 -6.05 -14.10
N PRO A 36 7.99 -4.77 -13.97
CA PRO A 36 9.19 -4.40 -13.23
C PRO A 36 9.20 -4.84 -11.77
N GLU A 37 8.04 -4.92 -11.10
CA GLU A 37 7.97 -5.43 -9.73
C GLU A 37 8.24 -6.94 -9.66
N ALA A 38 7.69 -7.72 -10.58
CA ALA A 38 8.00 -9.14 -10.71
C ALA A 38 9.50 -9.38 -10.99
N LEU A 39 10.09 -8.63 -11.92
CA LEU A 39 11.53 -8.74 -12.23
C LEU A 39 12.43 -8.33 -11.06
N LYS A 40 12.02 -7.33 -10.28
CA LYS A 40 12.72 -6.97 -9.03
C LYS A 40 12.67 -8.10 -8.00
N PHE A 41 11.54 -8.81 -7.90
CA PHE A 41 11.43 -9.96 -7.02
C PHE A 41 12.34 -11.13 -7.46
N ASP A 42 12.42 -11.42 -8.76
CA ASP A 42 13.35 -12.42 -9.29
C ASP A 42 14.80 -12.06 -8.95
N LYS A 43 15.20 -10.81 -9.24
CA LYS A 43 16.53 -10.31 -8.91
C LYS A 43 16.82 -10.37 -7.41
N ALA A 44 15.88 -9.94 -6.57
CA ALA A 44 16.04 -10.01 -5.11
C ALA A 44 16.22 -11.46 -4.64
N SER A 45 15.46 -12.40 -5.20
CA SER A 45 15.56 -13.83 -4.88
C SER A 45 16.93 -14.41 -5.28
N GLU A 46 17.46 -14.03 -6.44
CA GLU A 46 18.79 -14.44 -6.87
C GLU A 46 19.90 -13.88 -5.96
N ILE A 47 19.84 -12.59 -5.62
CA ILE A 47 20.78 -11.96 -4.70
C ILE A 47 20.73 -12.65 -3.33
N PHE A 48 19.53 -12.94 -2.82
CA PHE A 48 19.34 -13.63 -1.55
C PHE A 48 19.99 -15.03 -1.56
N LEU A 49 19.72 -15.84 -2.58
CA LEU A 49 20.31 -17.19 -2.72
C LEU A 49 21.84 -17.14 -2.85
N THR A 50 22.36 -16.15 -3.56
CA THR A 50 23.81 -15.92 -3.66
C THR A 50 24.40 -15.53 -2.30
N GLY A 51 23.71 -14.68 -1.55
CA GLY A 51 24.05 -14.32 -0.17
C GLY A 51 24.12 -15.53 0.75
N LEU A 52 23.12 -16.42 0.70
CA LEU A 52 23.13 -17.66 1.47
C LEU A 52 24.35 -18.53 1.12
N ARG A 53 24.65 -18.75 -0.16
CA ARG A 53 25.83 -19.52 -0.59
C ARG A 53 27.13 -18.90 -0.06
N ASN A 54 27.28 -17.58 -0.15
CA ASN A 54 28.45 -16.89 0.41
C ASN A 54 28.55 -17.10 1.92
N ALA A 55 27.43 -17.02 2.64
CA ALA A 55 27.41 -17.21 4.09
C ALA A 55 27.87 -18.62 4.49
N ARG A 56 27.39 -19.65 3.77
CA ARG A 56 27.77 -21.06 3.99
C ARG A 56 29.22 -21.34 3.63
N ASN A 57 29.78 -20.62 2.65
CA ASN A 57 31.19 -20.70 2.28
C ASN A 57 32.11 -19.87 3.20
N GLY A 58 31.58 -19.21 4.24
CA GLY A 58 32.34 -18.41 5.19
C GLY A 58 32.55 -16.95 4.79
N ASN A 59 32.04 -16.52 3.64
CA ASN A 59 32.11 -15.14 3.15
C ASN A 59 31.01 -14.26 3.78
N LEU A 60 31.06 -14.11 5.11
CA LEU A 60 29.96 -13.53 5.90
C LEU A 60 29.70 -12.05 5.59
N LYS A 61 30.75 -11.26 5.31
CA LYS A 61 30.60 -9.83 4.96
C LYS A 61 29.81 -9.64 3.67
N THR A 62 30.24 -10.30 2.60
CA THR A 62 29.55 -10.27 1.30
C THR A 62 28.12 -10.83 1.42
N ALA A 63 27.94 -11.90 2.20
CA ALA A 63 26.62 -12.45 2.45
C ALA A 63 25.69 -11.46 3.15
N CYS A 64 26.19 -10.75 4.16
CA CYS A 64 25.44 -9.71 4.89
C CYS A 64 24.95 -8.63 3.92
N GLU A 65 25.85 -8.06 3.10
CA GLU A 65 25.51 -7.04 2.11
C GLU A 65 24.48 -7.54 1.09
N GLN A 66 24.64 -8.75 0.57
CA GLN A 66 23.73 -9.33 -0.41
C GLN A 66 22.34 -9.59 0.18
N ILE A 67 22.26 -10.20 1.36
CA ILE A 67 20.96 -10.50 1.99
C ILE A 67 20.23 -9.20 2.37
N ALA A 68 20.95 -8.21 2.92
CA ALA A 68 20.40 -6.87 3.18
C ALA A 68 19.90 -6.19 1.90
N THR A 69 20.67 -6.26 0.80
CA THR A 69 20.29 -5.73 -0.51
C THR A 69 19.02 -6.40 -1.04
N ALA A 70 18.93 -7.74 -0.94
CA ALA A 70 17.76 -8.50 -1.37
C ALA A 70 16.48 -8.07 -0.63
N PHE A 71 16.55 -7.94 0.70
CA PHE A 71 15.42 -7.50 1.52
C PHE A 71 14.96 -6.08 1.18
N LEU A 72 15.90 -5.15 1.00
CA LEU A 72 15.57 -3.78 0.63
C LEU A 72 14.96 -3.69 -0.76
N LEU A 73 15.46 -4.49 -1.71
CA LEU A 73 14.92 -4.57 -3.07
C LEU A 73 13.51 -5.16 -3.09
N ASP A 74 13.30 -6.31 -2.44
CA ASP A 74 12.00 -6.93 -2.28
C ASP A 74 11.98 -7.86 -1.06
N GLU A 75 11.19 -7.51 -0.05
CA GLU A 75 11.15 -8.23 1.23
C GLU A 75 10.63 -9.67 1.08
N ARG A 76 9.89 -9.98 0.00
CA ARG A 76 9.35 -11.31 -0.26
C ARG A 76 10.42 -12.32 -0.64
N SER A 77 11.61 -11.85 -1.04
CA SER A 77 12.73 -12.72 -1.40
C SER A 77 13.32 -13.46 -0.20
N ILE A 78 13.11 -12.94 1.01
CA ILE A 78 13.69 -13.49 2.24
C ILE A 78 12.88 -14.69 2.69
N LYS A 79 13.42 -15.88 2.45
CA LYS A 79 12.87 -17.16 2.93
C LYS A 79 13.51 -17.50 4.26
N PHE A 80 12.72 -17.53 5.32
CA PHE A 80 13.21 -17.73 6.68
C PHE A 80 12.57 -18.95 7.34
N ALA A 81 13.39 -19.77 8.00
CA ALA A 81 12.95 -20.86 8.86
C ALA A 81 13.65 -20.75 10.22
N PRO A 82 12.92 -20.64 11.34
CA PRO A 82 13.55 -20.56 12.66
C PRO A 82 14.47 -21.75 12.96
N ILE A 83 14.04 -22.94 12.55
CA ILE A 83 14.75 -24.22 12.69
C ILE A 83 14.56 -24.96 11.38
N LEU A 84 15.65 -25.44 10.79
CA LEU A 84 15.57 -26.40 9.69
C LEU A 84 15.27 -27.79 10.29
N PRO A 85 14.28 -28.54 9.77
CA PRO A 85 14.02 -29.90 10.23
C PRO A 85 15.31 -30.74 10.25
N PRO A 86 15.52 -31.62 11.24
CA PRO A 86 16.66 -32.54 11.22
C PRO A 86 16.72 -33.42 9.96
N SER A 87 15.55 -33.65 9.35
CA SER A 87 15.36 -34.37 8.09
C SER A 87 15.51 -33.50 6.82
N ALA A 88 15.73 -32.18 6.98
CA ALA A 88 15.89 -31.28 5.84
C ALA A 88 17.13 -31.67 5.05
N SER A 89 17.00 -31.71 3.72
CA SER A 89 18.14 -31.96 2.86
C SER A 89 19.20 -30.86 3.04
N LYS A 90 20.46 -31.20 2.80
CA LYS A 90 21.56 -30.21 2.78
C LYS A 90 21.30 -29.06 1.79
N GLU A 91 20.46 -29.29 0.78
CA GLU A 91 20.04 -28.26 -0.18
C GLU A 91 19.16 -27.17 0.46
N MET A 92 18.32 -27.50 1.44
CA MET A 92 17.48 -26.53 2.16
C MET A 92 18.30 -25.45 2.87
N GLU A 93 19.49 -25.79 3.36
CA GLU A 93 20.42 -24.84 4.00
C GLU A 93 20.87 -23.70 3.06
N PHE A 94 20.77 -23.91 1.74
CA PHE A 94 21.10 -22.93 0.70
C PHE A 94 19.88 -22.18 0.16
N LEU A 95 18.67 -22.59 0.55
CA LEU A 95 17.42 -21.96 0.11
C LEU A 95 16.77 -21.12 1.20
N MET A 96 17.16 -21.32 2.46
CA MET A 96 16.56 -20.66 3.62
C MET A 96 17.60 -19.99 4.51
N LEU A 97 17.24 -18.83 5.03
CA LEU A 97 17.91 -18.20 6.14
C LEU A 97 17.37 -18.82 7.43
N ASP A 98 18.26 -19.48 8.18
CA ASP A 98 17.93 -20.01 9.49
C ASP A 98 18.30 -19.04 10.63
N ALA A 99 17.77 -19.25 11.83
CA ALA A 99 18.01 -18.37 12.96
C ALA A 99 19.48 -18.30 13.40
N MET A 100 20.23 -19.42 13.30
CA MET A 100 21.65 -19.45 13.66
C MET A 100 22.48 -18.66 12.67
N LEU A 101 22.19 -18.80 11.37
CA LEU A 101 22.85 -18.01 10.35
C LEU A 101 22.50 -16.53 10.47
N LEU A 102 21.22 -16.21 10.72
CA LEU A 102 20.78 -14.84 10.94
C LEU A 102 21.57 -14.19 12.08
N TYR A 103 21.69 -14.85 13.23
CA TYR A 103 22.48 -14.35 14.36
C TYR A 103 23.95 -14.13 14.00
N LYS A 104 24.58 -15.10 13.32
CA LYS A 104 25.98 -15.01 12.89
C LYS A 104 26.21 -13.84 11.92
N LEU A 105 25.27 -13.58 11.02
CA LEU A 105 25.33 -12.45 10.09
C LEU A 105 25.14 -11.10 10.80
N SER A 106 24.27 -11.05 11.82
CA SER A 106 24.10 -9.85 12.65
C SER A 106 25.37 -9.48 13.41
N GLU A 107 26.07 -10.45 14.02
CA GLU A 107 27.33 -10.18 14.75
C GLU A 107 28.42 -9.60 13.85
N VAL A 108 28.57 -10.12 12.63
CA VAL A 108 29.53 -9.59 11.64
C VAL A 108 29.19 -8.17 11.26
N ALA A 109 27.90 -7.88 11.09
CA ALA A 109 27.44 -6.57 10.68
C ALA A 109 27.69 -5.50 11.75
N GLU A 110 27.56 -5.85 13.04
CA GLU A 110 27.88 -4.97 14.18
C GLU A 110 29.37 -4.61 14.26
N GLN A 111 30.26 -5.57 14.01
CA GLN A 111 31.72 -5.36 14.10
C GLN A 111 32.28 -4.45 13.00
N ASP A 112 31.68 -4.48 11.82
CA ASP A 112 32.18 -3.76 10.62
C ASP A 112 31.51 -2.38 10.43
N TYR A 113 30.66 -1.94 11.37
CA TYR A 113 29.82 -0.72 11.27
C TYR A 113 29.23 -0.54 9.85
N SER A 114 28.65 -1.61 9.31
CA SER A 114 28.08 -1.60 7.97
C SER A 114 26.60 -1.22 8.00
N ASN A 115 26.13 -0.55 6.95
CA ASN A 115 24.69 -0.31 6.74
C ASN A 115 23.87 -1.62 6.70
N GLY A 116 24.54 -2.77 6.53
CA GLY A 116 23.91 -4.09 6.59
C GLY A 116 23.33 -4.40 7.97
N SER A 117 24.01 -4.03 9.07
CA SER A 117 23.57 -4.37 10.43
C SER A 117 22.22 -3.77 10.77
N ASP A 118 22.06 -2.48 10.43
CA ASP A 118 20.81 -1.78 10.62
C ASP A 118 19.68 -2.45 9.82
N VAL A 119 19.97 -2.92 8.60
CA VAL A 119 18.98 -3.62 7.77
C VAL A 119 18.63 -5.01 8.31
N PHE A 120 19.55 -5.71 8.95
CA PHE A 120 19.23 -6.98 9.64
C PHE A 120 18.30 -6.75 10.84
N ASN A 121 18.50 -5.68 11.60
CA ASN A 121 17.55 -5.27 12.64
C ASN A 121 16.16 -4.97 12.05
N LEU A 122 16.12 -4.38 10.85
CA LEU A 122 14.87 -4.19 10.12
C LEU A 122 14.17 -5.51 9.81
N MET A 123 14.90 -6.53 9.32
CA MET A 123 14.32 -7.83 9.01
C MET A 123 13.67 -8.49 10.24
N GLY A 124 14.26 -8.33 11.43
CA GLY A 124 13.75 -8.92 12.67
C GLY A 124 12.28 -8.62 12.93
N GLY A 125 11.85 -7.37 12.76
CA GLY A 125 10.44 -6.97 12.91
C GLY A 125 9.48 -7.65 11.94
N PHE A 126 9.92 -7.92 10.71
CA PHE A 126 9.10 -8.61 9.69
C PHE A 126 9.08 -10.12 9.89
N LEU A 127 10.19 -10.71 10.35
CA LEU A 127 10.30 -12.16 10.56
C LEU A 127 9.64 -12.62 11.87
N PHE A 128 9.68 -11.79 12.91
CA PHE A 128 9.28 -12.18 14.26
C PHE A 128 8.11 -11.38 14.83
N GLY A 129 7.71 -10.27 14.21
CA GLY A 129 6.69 -9.38 14.75
C GLY A 129 5.31 -10.00 14.95
N HIS A 130 4.99 -11.06 14.21
CA HIS A 130 3.72 -11.80 14.33
C HIS A 130 3.70 -12.85 15.45
N LYS A 131 4.83 -13.07 16.14
CA LYS A 131 4.94 -14.05 17.22
C LYS A 131 4.49 -13.46 18.55
N GLU A 132 4.22 -14.32 19.53
CA GLU A 132 3.97 -13.92 20.91
C GLU A 132 5.16 -13.11 21.45
N GLY A 133 4.91 -11.94 22.02
CA GLY A 133 5.95 -10.97 22.42
C GLY A 133 6.60 -10.18 21.27
N GLY A 134 6.24 -10.44 20.01
CA GLY A 134 6.85 -9.80 18.83
C GLY A 134 6.60 -8.29 18.70
N GLN A 135 5.69 -7.73 19.49
CA GLN A 135 5.41 -6.29 19.53
C GLN A 135 6.65 -5.47 19.95
N GLU A 136 7.45 -5.99 20.88
CA GLU A 136 8.70 -5.33 21.30
C GLU A 136 9.70 -5.29 20.14
N THR A 137 9.87 -6.41 19.44
CA THR A 137 10.73 -6.48 18.24
C THR A 137 10.25 -5.52 17.15
N ILE A 138 8.94 -5.39 16.94
CA ILE A 138 8.39 -4.39 16.02
C ILE A 138 8.75 -2.97 16.48
N ALA A 139 8.63 -2.65 17.77
CA ALA A 139 8.97 -1.33 18.30
C ALA A 139 10.45 -0.99 18.12
N GLU A 140 11.35 -1.91 18.48
CA GLU A 140 12.80 -1.78 18.26
C GLU A 140 13.14 -1.58 16.79
N THR A 141 12.46 -2.33 15.91
CA THR A 141 12.62 -2.20 14.46
C THR A 141 12.19 -0.82 13.98
N MET A 142 11.04 -0.32 14.43
CA MET A 142 10.57 1.02 14.04
C MET A 142 11.52 2.14 14.51
N GLN A 143 12.13 1.97 15.68
CA GLN A 143 13.15 2.90 16.19
C GLN A 143 14.43 2.85 15.34
N SER A 144 14.86 1.65 14.95
CA SER A 144 16.01 1.47 14.05
C SER A 144 15.76 2.13 12.69
N ILE A 145 14.55 2.02 12.15
CA ILE A 145 14.14 2.73 10.93
C ILE A 145 14.22 4.26 11.10
N GLU A 146 13.75 4.82 12.23
CA GLU A 146 13.84 6.27 12.49
C GLU A 146 15.31 6.73 12.56
N ASN A 147 16.19 5.97 13.21
CA ASN A 147 17.61 6.27 13.28
C ASN A 147 18.26 6.28 11.88
N LEU A 148 17.95 5.28 11.05
CA LEU A 148 18.42 5.22 9.66
C LEU A 148 17.91 6.40 8.82
N ILE A 149 16.65 6.79 8.97
CA ILE A 149 16.10 7.96 8.29
C ILE A 149 16.88 9.22 8.68
N GLY A 150 17.09 9.46 9.98
CA GLY A 150 17.85 10.62 10.45
C GLY A 150 19.32 10.60 10.01
N TRP A 151 19.90 9.42 9.78
CA TRP A 151 21.23 9.28 9.21
C TRP A 151 21.26 9.60 7.70
N LEU A 152 20.28 9.11 6.92
CA LEU A 152 20.15 9.42 5.50
C LEU A 152 19.87 10.90 5.24
N GLU A 153 19.13 11.58 6.12
CA GLU A 153 18.92 13.03 6.05
C GLU A 153 20.24 13.81 6.11
N LYS A 154 21.22 13.31 6.88
CA LYS A 154 22.57 13.90 6.98
C LYS A 154 23.47 13.49 5.81
N LYS A 155 23.14 12.42 5.08
CA LYS A 155 23.95 11.83 4.00
C LYS A 155 23.09 11.45 2.78
N PRO A 156 22.46 12.44 2.10
CA PRO A 156 21.50 12.16 1.03
C PRO A 156 22.10 11.47 -0.20
N TRP A 157 23.41 11.57 -0.43
CA TRP A 157 24.11 10.92 -1.55
C TRP A 157 24.03 9.38 -1.51
N ILE A 158 23.79 8.81 -0.34
CA ILE A 158 23.67 7.35 -0.14
C ILE A 158 22.44 6.80 -0.85
N GLU A 159 21.37 7.61 -0.92
CA GLU A 159 20.11 7.24 -1.57
C GLU A 159 20.22 7.24 -3.11
N HIS A 160 21.34 7.70 -3.68
CA HIS A 160 21.54 7.68 -5.12
C HIS A 160 21.61 6.23 -5.62
N PRO A 161 20.90 5.86 -6.71
CA PRO A 161 20.93 4.49 -7.24
C PRO A 161 22.34 3.96 -7.53
N ASP A 162 23.24 4.85 -7.95
CA ASP A 162 24.63 4.52 -8.27
C ASP A 162 25.58 4.59 -7.06
N SER A 163 25.09 4.79 -5.84
CA SER A 163 25.94 4.85 -4.64
C SER A 163 26.67 3.53 -4.36
N GLY A 164 26.18 2.42 -4.93
CA GLY A 164 26.68 1.06 -4.68
C GLY A 164 26.36 0.54 -3.28
N ILE A 165 25.87 1.38 -2.38
CA ILE A 165 25.53 1.01 -1.01
C ILE A 165 24.21 0.25 -1.03
N LEU A 166 24.27 -1.04 -0.68
CA LEU A 166 23.12 -1.94 -0.67
C LEU A 166 22.30 -1.88 -1.97
N GLY A 167 23.01 -1.81 -3.10
CA GLY A 167 22.42 -1.73 -4.44
C GLY A 167 21.63 -0.44 -4.73
N GLY A 168 21.80 0.62 -3.93
CA GLY A 168 21.04 1.86 -4.07
C GLY A 168 19.60 1.75 -3.57
N TYR A 169 19.27 0.71 -2.80
CA TYR A 169 17.89 0.44 -2.33
C TYR A 169 17.61 0.96 -0.92
N LEU A 170 18.64 1.43 -0.20
CA LEU A 170 18.49 2.08 1.11
C LEU A 170 18.06 3.53 0.92
N THR A 171 16.74 3.75 0.81
CA THR A 171 16.16 5.08 0.64
C THR A 171 15.17 5.40 1.75
N ARG A 172 15.02 6.69 2.07
CA ARG A 172 14.00 7.14 3.03
C ARG A 172 12.60 6.78 2.57
N ALA A 173 12.34 6.85 1.26
CA ALA A 173 11.07 6.43 0.67
C ALA A 173 10.75 4.97 1.04
N ARG A 174 11.71 4.06 0.88
CA ARG A 174 11.60 2.64 1.24
C ARG A 174 11.44 2.43 2.74
N LEU A 175 12.24 3.12 3.55
CA LEU A 175 12.20 3.03 5.01
C LEU A 175 10.85 3.46 5.59
N TYR A 176 10.30 4.59 5.14
CA TYR A 176 8.95 5.01 5.53
C TYR A 176 7.89 3.99 5.12
N TYR A 177 8.01 3.42 3.91
CA TYR A 177 7.09 2.35 3.47
C TYR A 177 7.16 1.12 4.39
N LEU A 178 8.37 0.61 4.68
CA LEU A 178 8.56 -0.52 5.58
C LEU A 178 8.01 -0.24 6.98
N ARG A 179 8.28 0.95 7.53
CA ARG A 179 7.74 1.33 8.84
C ARG A 179 6.22 1.43 8.84
N SER A 180 5.62 1.90 7.74
CA SER A 180 4.16 1.94 7.63
C SER A 180 3.54 0.55 7.76
N SER A 181 4.15 -0.48 7.16
CA SER A 181 3.70 -1.87 7.29
C SER A 181 3.74 -2.35 8.74
N LEU A 182 4.82 -2.05 9.47
CA LEU A 182 4.95 -2.38 10.88
C LEU A 182 3.93 -1.62 11.75
N GLN A 183 3.67 -0.35 11.45
CA GLN A 183 2.62 0.42 12.11
C GLN A 183 1.23 -0.20 11.89
N MET A 184 0.94 -0.74 10.69
CA MET A 184 -0.31 -1.46 10.43
C MET A 184 -0.41 -2.73 11.28
N THR A 185 0.67 -3.51 11.38
CA THR A 185 0.73 -4.70 12.26
C THR A 185 0.45 -4.35 13.72
N MET A 186 0.92 -3.18 14.18
CA MET A 186 0.65 -2.65 15.52
C MET A 186 -0.73 -1.97 15.66
N GLY A 187 -1.57 -1.96 14.62
CA GLY A 187 -2.88 -1.29 14.63
C GLY A 187 -2.81 0.25 14.58
N ASN A 188 -1.64 0.83 14.37
CA ASN A 188 -1.39 2.27 14.37
C ASN A 188 -1.68 2.93 13.00
N ILE A 189 -2.92 2.81 12.52
CA ILE A 189 -3.33 3.18 11.16
C ILE A 189 -2.98 4.63 10.78
N LYS A 190 -3.22 5.60 11.68
CA LYS A 190 -2.89 7.02 11.42
C LYS A 190 -1.38 7.24 11.24
N LYS A 191 -0.55 6.51 11.98
CA LYS A 191 0.92 6.58 11.85
C LYS A 191 1.36 5.94 10.53
N ALA A 192 0.79 4.79 10.17
CA ALA A 192 1.04 4.16 8.87
C ALA A 192 0.72 5.10 7.69
N VAL A 193 -0.44 5.76 7.71
CA VAL A 193 -0.82 6.77 6.69
C VAL A 193 0.16 7.95 6.64
N LYS A 194 0.65 8.40 7.80
CA LYS A 194 1.66 9.47 7.88
C LYS A 194 2.97 9.03 7.24
N ASP A 195 3.44 7.83 7.56
CA ASP A 195 4.67 7.26 6.98
C ASP A 195 4.54 7.09 5.47
N LEU A 196 3.44 6.54 4.96
CA LEU A 196 3.20 6.45 3.51
C LEU A 196 3.18 7.83 2.83
N SER A 197 2.68 8.85 3.52
CA SER A 197 2.73 10.22 3.02
C SER A 197 4.14 10.80 3.02
N SER A 198 4.96 10.49 4.02
CA SER A 198 6.38 10.86 4.05
C SER A 198 7.17 10.14 2.96
N SER A 199 6.88 8.86 2.72
CA SER A 199 7.45 8.08 1.62
C SER A 199 7.23 8.78 0.27
N LEU A 200 6.01 9.25 0.01
CA LEU A 200 5.66 9.99 -1.21
C LEU A 200 6.21 11.42 -1.28
N LYS A 201 6.66 11.99 -0.16
CA LYS A 201 7.41 13.27 -0.17
C LYS A 201 8.85 13.04 -0.61
N CYS A 202 9.44 11.90 -0.26
CA CYS A 202 10.77 11.51 -0.71
C CYS A 202 10.75 11.10 -2.18
N ASP A 203 9.77 10.26 -2.57
CA ASP A 203 9.60 9.81 -3.96
C ASP A 203 8.11 9.88 -4.35
N PRO A 204 7.68 10.93 -5.08
CA PRO A 204 6.32 11.07 -5.55
C PRO A 204 5.85 9.97 -6.52
N CYS A 205 6.78 9.24 -7.13
CA CYS A 205 6.52 8.14 -8.05
C CYS A 205 6.53 6.78 -7.36
N TYR A 206 6.63 6.72 -6.02
CA TYR A 206 6.62 5.45 -5.31
C TYR A 206 5.21 4.85 -5.21
N THR A 207 4.81 4.16 -6.27
CA THR A 207 3.45 3.65 -6.51
C THR A 207 2.94 2.75 -5.37
N LYS A 208 3.81 1.91 -4.77
CA LYS A 208 3.45 1.05 -3.61
C LYS A 208 2.98 1.87 -2.40
N ALA A 209 3.66 2.98 -2.10
CA ALA A 209 3.26 3.85 -1.00
C ALA A 209 1.94 4.59 -1.30
N ARG A 210 1.70 4.95 -2.56
CA ARG A 210 0.46 5.57 -3.02
C ARG A 210 -0.73 4.62 -2.89
N GLU A 211 -0.58 3.39 -3.40
CA GLU A 211 -1.58 2.34 -3.32
C GLU A 211 -1.90 2.00 -1.86
N GLY A 212 -0.90 1.67 -1.05
CA GLY A 212 -1.11 1.35 0.37
C GLY A 212 -1.83 2.46 1.14
N ARG A 213 -1.53 3.73 0.83
CA ARG A 213 -2.19 4.89 1.46
C ARG A 213 -3.66 5.01 1.06
N ALA A 214 -3.96 4.84 -0.23
CA ALA A 214 -5.33 4.85 -0.74
C ALA A 214 -6.14 3.67 -0.15
N SER A 215 -5.51 2.50 -0.02
CA SER A 215 -6.07 1.30 0.62
C SER A 215 -6.43 1.58 2.08
N LEU A 216 -5.53 2.15 2.88
CA LEU A 216 -5.83 2.54 4.27
C LEU A 216 -6.91 3.62 4.37
N TRP A 217 -6.88 4.63 3.48
CA TRP A 217 -7.93 5.65 3.47
C TRP A 217 -9.31 5.08 3.19
N SER A 218 -9.40 4.10 2.26
CA SER A 218 -10.65 3.42 1.93
C SER A 218 -11.13 2.52 3.06
N SER A 219 -10.26 1.66 3.60
CA SER A 219 -10.64 0.69 4.64
C SER A 219 -11.05 1.34 5.97
N TYR A 220 -10.49 2.50 6.29
CA TYR A 220 -10.76 3.21 7.55
C TYR A 220 -11.55 4.51 7.38
N ASN A 221 -12.13 4.74 6.19
CA ASN A 221 -12.96 5.91 5.87
C ASN A 221 -12.28 7.26 6.25
N LEU A 222 -10.98 7.39 5.96
CA LEU A 222 -10.17 8.54 6.38
C LEU A 222 -10.18 9.69 5.36
N LYS A 223 -10.66 9.44 4.14
CA LYS A 223 -10.79 10.40 3.04
C LYS A 223 -12.06 10.11 2.25
N SER A 224 -12.53 11.10 1.48
CA SER A 224 -13.66 10.93 0.58
C SER A 224 -13.33 10.03 -0.60
N ASP A 225 -14.36 9.38 -1.16
CA ASP A 225 -14.25 8.55 -2.36
C ASP A 225 -13.60 9.32 -3.52
N ALA A 226 -13.87 10.61 -3.70
CA ALA A 226 -13.23 11.44 -4.73
C ALA A 226 -11.70 11.58 -4.58
N VAL A 227 -11.18 11.62 -3.35
CA VAL A 227 -9.73 11.66 -3.11
C VAL A 227 -9.12 10.29 -3.35
N ILE A 228 -9.76 9.24 -2.83
CA ILE A 228 -9.31 7.85 -2.97
C ILE A 228 -9.31 7.42 -4.44
N HIS A 229 -10.38 7.73 -5.17
CA HIS A 229 -10.55 7.40 -6.59
C HIS A 229 -9.42 8.02 -7.44
N ARG A 230 -9.06 9.29 -7.20
CA ARG A 230 -7.95 9.94 -7.92
C ARG A 230 -6.60 9.28 -7.68
N GLU A 231 -6.33 8.82 -6.45
CA GLU A 231 -5.09 8.08 -6.17
C GLU A 231 -5.07 6.75 -6.91
N TYR A 232 -6.17 5.99 -6.89
CA TYR A 232 -6.26 4.73 -7.63
C TYR A 232 -6.17 4.91 -9.14
N LEU A 233 -6.77 5.96 -9.72
CA LEU A 233 -6.62 6.28 -11.13
C LEU A 233 -5.16 6.56 -11.50
N ARG A 234 -4.42 7.24 -10.62
CA ARG A 234 -3.00 7.50 -10.83
C ARG A 234 -2.19 6.22 -10.77
N VAL A 235 -2.38 5.40 -9.72
CA VAL A 235 -1.71 4.10 -9.59
C VAL A 235 -2.01 3.23 -10.82
N MET A 236 -3.27 3.10 -11.23
CA MET A 236 -3.67 2.33 -12.42
C MET A 236 -2.94 2.78 -13.69
N LYS A 237 -2.73 4.09 -13.88
CA LYS A 237 -2.05 4.64 -15.08
C LYS A 237 -0.53 4.42 -15.06
N GLU A 238 0.05 4.34 -13.87
CA GLU A 238 1.49 4.14 -13.67
C GLU A 238 1.86 2.64 -13.60
N SER A 239 0.89 1.77 -13.30
CA SER A 239 1.08 0.32 -13.17
C SER A 239 1.22 -0.40 -14.52
N HIS A 240 2.08 -1.41 -14.54
CA HIS A 240 2.15 -2.38 -15.62
C HIS A 240 0.86 -3.25 -15.66
N PRO A 241 0.39 -3.76 -16.81
CA PRO A 241 -0.84 -4.57 -16.89
C PRO A 241 -0.85 -5.85 -16.01
N ASP A 242 0.33 -6.38 -15.70
CA ASP A 242 0.50 -7.56 -14.82
C ASP A 242 0.80 -7.20 -13.35
N ASP A 243 0.70 -5.91 -12.98
CA ASP A 243 0.88 -5.44 -11.61
C ASP A 243 -0.13 -6.15 -10.68
N ARG A 244 0.42 -6.73 -9.61
CA ARG A 244 -0.32 -7.60 -8.68
C ARG A 244 -1.45 -6.90 -7.90
N SER A 245 -1.43 -5.58 -7.84
CA SER A 245 -2.40 -4.75 -7.10
C SER A 245 -3.56 -4.30 -7.99
N LEU A 246 -3.47 -4.45 -9.32
CA LEU A 246 -4.52 -3.99 -10.25
C LEU A 246 -5.88 -4.61 -9.98
N GLU A 247 -5.95 -5.87 -9.54
CA GLU A 247 -7.19 -6.51 -9.11
C GLU A 247 -7.97 -5.65 -8.10
N ILE A 248 -7.29 -5.20 -7.05
CA ILE A 248 -7.86 -4.40 -5.96
C ILE A 248 -8.13 -2.98 -6.46
N ILE A 249 -7.21 -2.39 -7.21
CA ILE A 249 -7.34 -1.03 -7.74
C ILE A 249 -8.59 -0.92 -8.61
N TYR A 250 -8.78 -1.83 -9.55
CA TYR A 250 -9.98 -1.87 -10.40
C TYR A 250 -11.26 -2.09 -9.60
N ALA A 251 -11.24 -2.98 -8.60
CA ALA A 251 -12.39 -3.18 -7.72
C ALA A 251 -12.75 -1.88 -6.97
N ARG A 252 -11.76 -1.16 -6.45
CA ARG A 252 -11.96 0.10 -5.72
C ARG A 252 -12.43 1.22 -6.63
N LEU A 253 -11.91 1.32 -7.86
CA LEU A 253 -12.40 2.26 -8.86
C LEU A 253 -13.87 2.00 -9.21
N ALA A 254 -14.25 0.75 -9.47
CA ALA A 254 -15.65 0.39 -9.71
C ALA A 254 -16.55 0.76 -8.52
N VAL A 255 -16.16 0.41 -7.29
CA VAL A 255 -16.97 0.71 -6.08
C VAL A 255 -17.14 2.21 -5.88
N THR A 256 -16.06 2.99 -5.98
CA THR A 256 -16.12 4.45 -5.79
C THR A 256 -16.94 5.13 -6.89
N THR A 257 -16.84 4.69 -8.15
CA THR A 257 -17.69 5.19 -9.25
C THR A 257 -19.17 4.83 -9.09
N LEU A 258 -19.48 3.66 -8.50
CA LEU A 258 -20.86 3.29 -8.19
C LEU A 258 -21.46 4.11 -7.06
N ARG A 259 -20.64 4.43 -6.04
CA ARG A 259 -21.07 5.21 -4.86
C ARG A 259 -21.23 6.69 -5.17
N ASP A 260 -20.39 7.23 -6.05
CA ASP A 260 -20.40 8.63 -6.45
C ASP A 260 -20.44 8.74 -7.99
N PRO A 261 -21.62 9.02 -8.58
CA PRO A 261 -21.78 9.16 -10.03
C PRO A 261 -20.96 10.30 -10.66
N THR A 262 -20.43 11.24 -9.87
CA THR A 262 -19.55 12.30 -10.38
C THR A 262 -18.14 11.81 -10.69
N LEU A 263 -17.77 10.62 -10.21
CA LEU A 263 -16.45 10.01 -10.43
C LEU A 263 -16.38 9.16 -11.69
N GLY A 264 -17.50 8.97 -12.40
CA GLY A 264 -17.53 8.25 -13.66
C GLY A 264 -18.88 7.62 -13.96
N THR A 265 -19.00 7.11 -15.18
CA THR A 265 -20.21 6.51 -15.74
C THR A 265 -20.45 5.08 -15.19
N LEU A 266 -21.65 4.53 -15.40
CA LEU A 266 -21.93 3.14 -15.04
C LEU A 266 -21.23 2.16 -15.98
N ALA A 267 -21.07 2.54 -17.26
CA ALA A 267 -20.25 1.81 -18.21
C ALA A 267 -18.79 1.69 -17.73
N GLU A 268 -18.18 2.79 -17.28
CA GLU A 268 -16.83 2.77 -16.71
C GLU A 268 -16.74 1.87 -15.45
N ALA A 269 -17.71 1.96 -14.54
CA ALA A 269 -17.74 1.10 -13.36
C ALA A 269 -17.83 -0.40 -13.73
N LYS A 270 -18.65 -0.75 -14.73
CA LYS A 270 -18.76 -2.13 -15.27
C LYS A 270 -17.45 -2.59 -15.91
N GLU A 271 -16.77 -1.70 -16.64
CA GLU A 271 -15.47 -2.01 -17.26
C GLU A 271 -14.38 -2.23 -16.20
N TYR A 272 -14.32 -1.38 -15.17
CA TYR A 272 -13.41 -1.62 -14.04
C TYR A 272 -13.69 -2.97 -13.36
N TYR A 273 -14.96 -3.34 -13.18
CA TYR A 273 -15.27 -4.67 -12.64
C TYR A 273 -14.72 -5.80 -13.52
N LYS A 274 -14.94 -5.73 -14.83
CA LYS A 274 -14.41 -6.73 -15.78
C LYS A 274 -12.88 -6.81 -15.70
N LYS A 275 -12.20 -5.68 -15.67
CA LYS A 275 -10.74 -5.60 -15.52
C LYS A 275 -10.25 -6.17 -14.19
N SER A 276 -10.99 -5.98 -13.10
CA SER A 276 -10.66 -6.59 -11.80
C SER A 276 -10.67 -8.13 -11.88
N ILE A 277 -11.67 -8.73 -12.53
CA ILE A 277 -11.72 -10.19 -12.75
C ILE A 277 -10.56 -10.64 -13.64
N GLN A 278 -10.29 -9.92 -14.74
CA GLN A 278 -9.19 -10.26 -15.65
C GLN A 278 -7.83 -10.19 -14.93
N ALA A 279 -7.59 -9.15 -14.14
CA ALA A 279 -6.39 -9.01 -13.33
C ALA A 279 -6.27 -10.13 -12.29
N SER A 280 -7.37 -10.58 -11.68
CA SER A 280 -7.39 -11.72 -10.76
C SER A 280 -7.01 -13.04 -11.44
N LEU A 281 -7.53 -13.28 -12.65
CA LEU A 281 -7.16 -14.46 -13.45
C LEU A 281 -5.69 -14.41 -13.85
N ARG A 282 -5.23 -13.26 -14.35
CA ARG A 282 -3.84 -13.04 -14.76
C ARG A 282 -2.88 -13.21 -13.57
N HIS A 283 -3.25 -12.70 -12.40
CA HIS A 283 -2.50 -12.93 -11.17
C HIS A 283 -2.31 -14.42 -10.89
N ARG A 284 -3.37 -15.21 -11.05
CA ARG A 284 -3.32 -16.66 -10.79
C ARG A 284 -2.40 -17.40 -11.75
N GLU A 285 -2.34 -17.00 -13.01
CA GLU A 285 -1.42 -17.57 -14.02
C GLU A 285 0.05 -17.31 -13.66
N ILE A 286 0.35 -16.09 -13.22
CA ILE A 286 1.72 -15.68 -12.91
C ILE A 286 2.16 -16.23 -11.55
N TYR A 287 1.38 -15.94 -10.50
CA TYR A 287 1.77 -16.12 -9.10
C TYR A 287 1.09 -17.32 -8.40
N GLY A 288 0.10 -17.96 -9.03
CA GLY A 288 -0.70 -19.02 -8.40
C GLY A 288 -1.91 -18.51 -7.62
N LYS A 289 -2.63 -19.43 -6.97
CA LYS A 289 -3.89 -19.13 -6.26
C LYS A 289 -3.60 -18.41 -4.93
N LYS A 290 -4.20 -17.22 -4.70
CA LYS A 290 -4.16 -16.58 -3.36
C LYS A 290 -5.04 -17.37 -2.39
N GLN A 291 -4.67 -17.36 -1.10
CA GLN A 291 -5.46 -17.99 -0.03
C GLN A 291 -6.80 -17.27 0.23
N ASN A 292 -6.93 -15.96 -0.07
CA ASN A 292 -8.11 -15.12 0.18
C ASN A 292 -8.55 -14.28 -1.05
N THR A 293 -8.75 -14.89 -2.23
CA THR A 293 -9.03 -14.15 -3.49
C THR A 293 -10.39 -13.45 -3.55
N ASP A 294 -11.39 -13.89 -2.79
CA ASP A 294 -12.78 -13.63 -3.19
C ASP A 294 -13.42 -12.41 -2.52
N GLU A 295 -12.76 -11.78 -1.55
CA GLU A 295 -13.37 -10.73 -0.72
C GLU A 295 -13.63 -9.44 -1.51
N ALA A 296 -12.64 -8.94 -2.26
CA ALA A 296 -12.78 -7.72 -3.06
C ALA A 296 -13.84 -7.86 -4.17
N ILE A 297 -13.85 -9.02 -4.86
CA ILE A 297 -14.84 -9.34 -5.88
C ILE A 297 -16.24 -9.50 -5.26
N SER A 298 -16.34 -10.09 -4.06
CA SER A 298 -17.61 -10.26 -3.35
C SER A 298 -18.22 -8.94 -2.89
N LEU A 299 -17.40 -8.04 -2.33
CA LEU A 299 -17.84 -6.69 -1.95
C LEU A 299 -18.38 -5.91 -3.14
N LEU A 300 -17.69 -6.01 -4.28
CA LEU A 300 -18.12 -5.34 -5.49
C LEU A 300 -19.41 -5.96 -6.06
N LYS A 301 -19.54 -7.29 -6.08
CA LYS A 301 -20.80 -7.96 -6.46
C LYS A 301 -21.96 -7.45 -5.60
N ALA A 302 -21.74 -7.27 -4.30
CA ALA A 302 -22.76 -6.74 -3.39
C ALA A 302 -23.20 -5.31 -3.78
N GLU A 303 -22.27 -4.41 -4.15
CA GLU A 303 -22.65 -3.05 -4.57
C GLU A 303 -23.41 -3.01 -5.89
N PHE A 304 -23.03 -3.83 -6.88
CA PHE A 304 -23.82 -3.96 -8.10
C PHE A 304 -25.23 -4.51 -7.81
N GLN A 305 -25.37 -5.43 -6.86
CA GLN A 305 -26.68 -5.93 -6.46
C GLN A 305 -27.52 -4.87 -5.75
N LYS A 306 -26.91 -4.01 -4.92
CA LYS A 306 -27.64 -2.87 -4.33
C LYS A 306 -28.14 -1.91 -5.38
N LEU A 307 -27.31 -1.56 -6.38
CA LEU A 307 -27.74 -0.68 -7.47
C LEU A 307 -28.93 -1.28 -8.24
N LYS A 308 -28.88 -2.58 -8.57
CA LYS A 308 -29.98 -3.28 -9.26
C LYS A 308 -31.30 -3.27 -8.49
N LYS A 309 -31.25 -3.24 -7.16
CA LYS A 309 -32.45 -3.17 -6.30
C LYS A 309 -33.09 -1.78 -6.26
N ASP A 310 -32.45 -0.76 -6.84
CA ASP A 310 -32.99 0.58 -7.02
C ASP A 310 -33.15 0.88 -8.53
N PRO A 311 -34.33 0.61 -9.12
CA PRO A 311 -34.59 0.85 -10.52
C PRO A 311 -34.45 2.33 -10.92
N SER A 312 -34.69 3.26 -9.99
CA SER A 312 -34.61 4.70 -10.25
C SER A 312 -33.16 5.15 -10.40
N ALA A 313 -32.29 4.71 -9.49
CA ALA A 313 -30.85 4.94 -9.57
C ALA A 313 -30.23 4.24 -10.79
N THR A 314 -30.68 3.01 -11.10
CA THR A 314 -30.21 2.27 -12.29
C THR A 314 -30.55 3.03 -13.57
N LYS A 315 -31.80 3.46 -13.74
CA LYS A 315 -32.23 4.21 -14.93
C LYS A 315 -31.49 5.54 -15.08
N MET A 316 -31.34 6.31 -13.99
CA MET A 316 -30.56 7.55 -14.00
C MET A 316 -29.13 7.31 -14.50
N ARG A 317 -28.50 6.24 -14.05
CA ARG A 317 -27.13 5.87 -14.45
C ARG A 317 -27.05 5.47 -15.92
N GLU A 318 -28.01 4.70 -16.43
CA GLU A 318 -28.08 4.31 -17.85
C GLU A 318 -28.32 5.51 -18.77
N ASP A 319 -29.12 6.49 -18.34
CA ASP A 319 -29.34 7.71 -19.13
C ASP A 319 -28.08 8.60 -19.15
N LEU A 320 -27.33 8.67 -18.05
CA LEU A 320 -26.00 9.30 -18.02
C LEU A 320 -25.00 8.59 -18.95
N ASP A 321 -25.01 7.26 -19.02
CA ASP A 321 -24.16 6.49 -19.94
C ASP A 321 -24.47 6.83 -21.41
N LYS A 322 -25.76 6.94 -21.79
CA LYS A 322 -26.17 7.33 -23.15
C LYS A 322 -25.67 8.73 -23.49
N LEU A 323 -25.79 9.67 -22.54
CA LEU A 323 -25.27 11.04 -22.71
C LEU A 323 -23.73 11.06 -22.83
N ALA A 324 -23.02 10.17 -22.12
CA ALA A 324 -21.57 10.05 -22.23
C ALA A 324 -21.10 9.44 -23.56
N ALA A 325 -21.88 8.52 -24.13
CA ALA A 325 -21.56 7.84 -25.39
C ALA A 325 -21.74 8.74 -26.61
N ASN A 326 -22.65 9.72 -26.54
CA ASN A 326 -22.85 10.67 -27.62
C ASN A 326 -21.69 11.67 -27.67
N LYS A 327 -21.27 12.03 -28.89
CA LYS A 327 -20.23 13.04 -29.13
C LYS A 327 -20.85 14.31 -29.71
N THR A 328 -20.27 15.46 -29.39
CA THR A 328 -20.57 16.71 -30.09
C THR A 328 -19.99 16.68 -31.50
N GLU A 329 -20.38 17.64 -32.33
CA GLU A 329 -19.87 17.83 -33.69
C GLU A 329 -18.34 17.94 -33.73
N ASN A 330 -17.71 18.31 -32.62
CA ASN A 330 -16.27 18.47 -32.46
C ASN A 330 -15.55 17.19 -31.98
N GLY A 331 -16.27 16.07 -31.79
CA GLY A 331 -15.71 14.78 -31.39
C GLY A 331 -15.50 14.55 -29.88
N GLU A 332 -15.80 15.53 -29.03
CA GLU A 332 -15.81 15.41 -27.56
C GLU A 332 -17.09 14.74 -27.06
N SER A 333 -17.06 13.98 -25.96
CA SER A 333 -18.31 13.45 -25.39
C SER A 333 -19.24 14.58 -24.99
N ILE A 334 -20.54 14.44 -25.26
CA ILE A 334 -21.58 15.41 -24.89
C ILE A 334 -21.51 15.70 -23.38
N LEU A 335 -21.20 14.70 -22.55
CA LEU A 335 -21.01 14.92 -21.10
C LEU A 335 -19.80 15.81 -20.74
N LYS A 336 -18.72 15.80 -21.54
CA LYS A 336 -17.58 16.73 -21.40
C LYS A 336 -17.87 18.11 -22.01
N ALA A 337 -18.57 18.13 -23.14
CA ALA A 337 -18.76 19.31 -23.97
C ALA A 337 -20.02 20.12 -23.62
N MET A 338 -20.99 19.53 -22.91
CA MET A 338 -22.18 20.24 -22.44
C MET A 338 -21.86 21.34 -21.41
N ASP A 339 -20.62 21.40 -20.90
CA ASP A 339 -20.31 22.15 -19.67
C ASP A 339 -21.48 22.04 -18.69
N VAL A 340 -22.02 20.81 -18.51
CA VAL A 340 -22.98 20.57 -17.43
C VAL A 340 -22.19 21.02 -16.23
N PRO A 341 -22.60 22.08 -15.53
CA PRO A 341 -21.83 22.52 -14.40
C PRO A 341 -21.81 21.30 -13.49
N LEU A 342 -20.62 20.71 -13.28
CA LEU A 342 -20.31 19.90 -12.11
C LEU A 342 -20.34 20.87 -10.92
N GLY A 343 -21.51 21.47 -10.69
CA GLY A 343 -21.67 22.78 -10.11
C GLY A 343 -20.70 23.83 -10.65
N ASP A 344 -21.21 24.96 -11.14
CA ASP A 344 -21.06 26.12 -10.28
C ASP A 344 -21.18 25.64 -8.84
N LYS A 345 -20.10 25.80 -8.06
CA LYS A 345 -20.08 25.61 -6.61
C LYS A 345 -21.20 26.46 -6.01
N LYS A 346 -22.45 26.04 -6.16
CA LYS A 346 -23.61 26.60 -5.52
C LYS A 346 -23.52 26.02 -4.14
N HIS A 347 -22.73 26.73 -3.33
CA HIS A 347 -22.85 26.85 -1.90
C HIS A 347 -24.22 26.31 -1.48
N LEU A 348 -24.26 25.04 -1.04
CA LEU A 348 -25.40 24.47 -0.36
C LEU A 348 -25.19 24.71 1.13
N CYS A 349 -26.28 24.83 1.87
CA CYS A 349 -26.21 24.88 3.31
C CYS A 349 -25.64 23.56 3.80
N LEU A 350 -24.47 23.58 4.43
CA LEU A 350 -23.81 22.36 4.89
C LEU A 350 -24.70 21.52 5.84
N LYS A 351 -25.59 22.19 6.60
CA LYS A 351 -26.45 21.50 7.57
C LYS A 351 -27.76 20.96 7.01
N CYS A 352 -28.40 21.65 6.06
CA CYS A 352 -29.75 21.30 5.60
C CYS A 352 -29.89 21.16 4.08
N GLY A 353 -28.82 21.39 3.31
CA GLY A 353 -28.81 21.24 1.86
C GLY A 353 -29.55 22.32 1.06
N LYS A 354 -30.16 23.33 1.71
CA LYS A 354 -30.83 24.45 1.02
C LYS A 354 -29.84 25.24 0.15
N LYS A 355 -30.30 25.69 -1.02
CA LYS A 355 -29.52 26.45 -2.02
C LYS A 355 -29.46 27.95 -1.71
N GLU A 356 -30.45 28.47 -0.99
CA GLU A 356 -30.65 29.90 -0.70
C GLU A 356 -31.16 30.07 0.75
N GLN A 357 -31.14 31.30 1.25
CA GLN A 357 -31.79 31.66 2.52
C GLN A 357 -33.32 31.69 2.36
N GLU A 358 -34.07 31.84 3.45
CA GLU A 358 -35.55 31.84 3.42
C GLU A 358 -36.15 33.05 2.68
N ASP A 359 -35.40 34.14 2.58
CA ASP A 359 -35.74 35.36 1.84
C ASP A 359 -35.25 35.34 0.38
N GLY A 360 -34.72 34.21 -0.10
CA GLY A 360 -34.15 34.07 -1.45
C GLY A 360 -32.76 34.69 -1.60
N SER A 361 -32.15 35.19 -0.52
CA SER A 361 -30.78 35.74 -0.58
C SER A 361 -29.70 34.64 -0.61
N LYS A 362 -28.48 35.02 -1.03
CA LYS A 362 -27.32 34.11 -1.14
C LYS A 362 -26.95 33.53 0.23
N LEU A 363 -26.46 32.29 0.25
CA LEU A 363 -25.99 31.66 1.48
C LEU A 363 -24.84 32.42 2.15
N MET A 364 -24.85 32.44 3.48
CA MET A 364 -23.78 33.02 4.28
C MET A 364 -22.58 32.07 4.34
N LYS A 365 -21.38 32.54 4.00
CA LYS A 365 -20.14 31.79 4.19
C LYS A 365 -19.70 31.85 5.64
N CYS A 366 -19.05 30.78 6.13
CA CYS A 366 -18.36 30.84 7.42
C CYS A 366 -17.30 31.95 7.39
N SER A 367 -17.38 32.92 8.31
CA SER A 367 -16.49 34.08 8.33
C SER A 367 -15.02 33.73 8.59
N ARG A 368 -14.75 32.57 9.22
CA ARG A 368 -13.39 32.10 9.54
C ARG A 368 -12.73 31.35 8.39
N CYS A 369 -13.27 30.20 8.01
CA CYS A 369 -12.65 29.33 7.00
C CYS A 369 -13.08 29.63 5.56
N LYS A 370 -14.20 30.35 5.36
CA LYS A 370 -14.82 30.66 4.05
C LYS A 370 -15.08 29.45 3.14
N SER A 371 -14.89 28.23 3.63
CA SER A 371 -14.92 26.97 2.88
C SER A 371 -16.30 26.31 2.86
N VAL A 372 -17.20 26.72 3.75
CA VAL A 372 -18.57 26.19 3.90
C VAL A 372 -19.58 27.33 3.92
N SER A 373 -20.84 27.04 3.55
CA SER A 373 -21.93 28.01 3.49
C SER A 373 -23.18 27.52 4.25
N TYR A 374 -23.98 28.45 4.75
CA TYR A 374 -25.18 28.18 5.54
C TYR A 374 -26.35 29.08 5.11
N CYS A 375 -27.57 28.56 5.15
CA CYS A 375 -28.79 29.32 4.86
C CYS A 375 -29.29 30.14 6.05
N SER A 376 -28.75 29.94 7.25
CA SER A 376 -29.09 30.71 8.44
C SER A 376 -28.04 30.54 9.53
N ARG A 377 -27.99 31.47 10.50
CA ARG A 377 -27.14 31.34 11.69
C ARG A 377 -27.48 30.11 12.52
N GLN A 378 -28.75 29.69 12.52
CA GLN A 378 -29.19 28.48 13.21
C GLN A 378 -28.57 27.21 12.59
N CYS A 379 -28.50 27.13 11.26
CA CYS A 379 -27.84 26.02 10.58
C CYS A 379 -26.33 25.98 10.88
N GLN A 380 -25.67 27.13 10.94
CA GLN A 380 -24.28 27.23 11.35
C GLN A 380 -24.07 26.79 12.81
N ALA A 381 -24.92 27.22 13.74
CA ALA A 381 -24.82 26.85 15.16
C ALA A 381 -25.04 25.35 15.39
N LYS A 382 -25.99 24.74 14.69
CA LYS A 382 -26.25 23.28 14.74
C LYS A 382 -25.11 22.45 14.17
N ASP A 383 -24.36 22.99 13.22
CA ASP A 383 -23.20 22.34 12.61
C ASP A 383 -21.90 22.58 13.39
N TRP A 384 -21.86 23.60 14.26
CA TRP A 384 -20.63 24.08 14.90
C TRP A 384 -19.84 23.00 15.65
N LYS A 385 -20.52 22.07 16.34
CA LYS A 385 -19.84 20.99 17.08
C LYS A 385 -18.99 20.09 16.17
N GLU A 386 -19.46 19.83 14.95
CA GLU A 386 -18.75 19.02 13.95
C GLU A 386 -17.80 19.89 13.10
N HIS A 387 -18.25 21.09 12.73
CA HIS A 387 -17.49 22.01 11.90
C HIS A 387 -16.26 22.61 12.59
N LYS A 388 -16.29 22.86 13.91
CA LYS A 388 -15.23 23.57 14.65
C LYS A 388 -13.83 23.00 14.36
N THR A 389 -13.69 21.68 14.43
CA THR A 389 -12.41 20.99 14.20
C THR A 389 -11.88 21.22 12.78
N TYR A 390 -12.76 21.15 11.77
CA TYR A 390 -12.41 21.41 10.37
C TYR A 390 -12.17 22.90 10.10
N CYS A 391 -12.93 23.78 10.76
CA CYS A 391 -12.83 25.23 10.67
C CYS A 391 -11.45 25.72 11.12
N GLU A 392 -10.94 25.19 12.24
CA GLU A 392 -9.61 25.52 12.78
C GLU A 392 -8.47 25.07 11.85
N MET A 393 -8.64 23.94 11.15
CA MET A 393 -7.65 23.42 10.21
C MET A 393 -7.60 24.18 8.88
N THR A 394 -8.67 24.89 8.52
CA THR A 394 -8.83 25.53 7.20
C THR A 394 -8.97 27.05 7.27
N ALA A 395 -8.97 27.62 8.48
CA ALA A 395 -8.93 29.06 8.68
C ALA A 395 -7.66 29.64 8.03
N THR A 396 -7.86 30.54 7.08
CA THR A 396 -6.77 31.36 6.57
C THR A 396 -6.39 32.30 7.71
N LYS A 397 -5.16 32.18 8.22
CA LYS A 397 -4.61 33.22 9.11
C LYS A 397 -4.64 34.55 8.32
N PRO A 398 -5.07 35.67 8.93
CA PRO A 398 -4.98 36.97 8.30
C PRO A 398 -3.54 37.32 7.93
#